data_AF-A0A7Y9HV08-F1
#
_entry.id   AF-A0A7Y9HV08-F1
#
_cell.length_a   1.000
_cell.length_b   1.000
_cell.length_c   1.000
_cell.angle_alpha   90.00
_cell.angle_beta   90.00
_cell.angle_gamma   90.00
#
_symmetry.space_group_name_H-M   'P 1'
#
loop_
_entity.id
_entity.type
_entity.pdbx_description
1 polymer ?
#
loop_
_entity_poly.entity_id
_entity_poly.type
_entity_poly.pdbx_seq_one_letter_code
_entity_poly.pdbx_strand_id
1 'polypeptide(L)'
;MILFSKRNLHYSDYKWSAYPHNDPHVYGKPDATPFDKEEGNEMVYLINRLMILWDYRFANTGNKIEKLIHDQLPADISAQEDVQTWVKTNLKF
;
A
#
# COMPACT_ATOMS: atom_id res chain seq x y z
N MET A 1 14.79 4.82 8.12
CA MET A 1 13.59 3.96 8.04
C MET A 1 12.39 4.86 7.98
N ILE A 2 11.61 4.81 6.92
CA ILE A 2 10.38 5.61 6.84
C ILE A 2 9.34 4.90 7.70
N LEU A 3 8.76 5.62 8.66
CA LEU A 3 7.53 5.19 9.31
C LEU A 3 6.36 5.87 8.61
N PHE A 4 5.96 5.37 7.43
CA PHE A 4 4.66 5.76 6.89
C PHE A 4 3.61 5.11 7.79
N SER A 5 2.69 5.90 8.30
CA SER A 5 1.72 5.48 9.31
C SER A 5 0.33 5.99 8.96
N LYS A 6 -0.67 5.56 9.72
CA LYS A 6 -2.05 6.08 9.62
C LYS A 6 -2.13 7.61 9.54
N ARG A 7 -1.24 8.33 10.23
CA ARG A 7 -1.22 9.80 10.25
C ARG A 7 -0.72 10.44 8.96
N ASN A 8 -0.03 9.66 8.14
CA ASN A 8 0.51 10.11 6.86
C ASN A 8 -0.50 9.90 5.73
N LEU A 9 -1.45 8.98 5.90
CA LEU A 9 -2.54 8.76 4.95
C LEU A 9 -3.33 10.06 4.72
N HIS A 10 -3.63 10.32 3.47
CA HIS A 10 -4.42 11.46 3.03
C HIS A 10 -5.92 11.21 3.19
N TYR A 11 -6.36 9.98 2.93
CA TYR A 11 -7.76 9.59 3.00
C TYR A 11 -8.13 9.11 4.41
N SER A 12 -9.41 9.26 4.77
CA SER A 12 -9.93 8.99 6.13
C SER A 12 -11.05 7.97 6.17
N ASP A 13 -11.51 7.50 5.01
CA ASP A 13 -12.58 6.52 4.81
C ASP A 13 -12.12 5.05 4.95
N TYR A 14 -10.85 4.84 5.33
CA TYR A 14 -10.31 3.50 5.56
C TYR A 14 -10.98 2.78 6.73
N LYS A 15 -11.20 1.48 6.52
CA LYS A 15 -11.47 0.48 7.56
C LYS A 15 -10.16 0.14 8.29
N TRP A 16 -10.30 -0.26 9.55
CA TRP A 16 -9.17 -0.58 10.44
C TRP A 16 -9.43 -1.91 11.14
N SER A 17 -9.39 -2.98 10.36
CA SER A 17 -9.59 -4.35 10.83
C SER A 17 -8.39 -4.83 11.63
N ALA A 18 -8.64 -5.67 12.63
CA ALA A 18 -7.57 -6.28 13.40
C ALA A 18 -7.07 -7.53 12.66
N TYR A 19 -5.81 -7.53 12.28
CA TYR A 19 -5.15 -8.70 11.69
C TYR A 19 -4.41 -9.51 12.76
N PRO A 20 -4.42 -10.85 12.68
CA PRO A 20 -3.60 -11.68 13.54
C PRO A 20 -2.10 -11.45 13.30
N HIS A 21 -1.28 -11.93 14.23
CA HIS A 21 0.17 -11.81 14.09
C HIS A 21 0.68 -12.62 12.88
N ASN A 22 1.53 -12.01 12.05
CA ASN A 22 2.08 -12.57 10.80
C ASN A 22 1.04 -12.85 9.70
N ASP A 23 -0.07 -12.11 9.69
CA ASP A 23 -1.02 -12.19 8.59
C ASP A 23 -0.41 -11.66 7.27
N PRO A 24 -0.51 -12.39 6.15
CA PRO A 24 0.10 -12.00 4.87
C PRO A 24 -0.47 -10.70 4.29
N HIS A 25 -1.66 -10.25 4.73
CA HIS A 25 -2.23 -8.97 4.33
C HIS A 25 -1.42 -7.77 4.85
N VAL A 26 -0.73 -7.93 5.99
CA VAL A 26 0.00 -6.85 6.67
C VAL A 26 1.44 -7.22 7.03
N TYR A 27 1.93 -8.38 6.56
CA TYR A 27 3.24 -8.90 6.89
C TYR A 27 3.85 -9.68 5.72
N GLY A 28 5.18 -9.78 5.69
CA GLY A 28 5.89 -10.57 4.69
C GLY A 28 6.26 -9.78 3.44
N LYS A 29 6.24 -10.44 2.28
CA LYS A 29 6.49 -9.83 0.97
C LYS A 29 5.16 -9.78 0.22
N PRO A 30 4.93 -8.73 -0.60
CA PRO A 30 3.83 -8.73 -1.55
C PRO A 30 3.85 -9.99 -2.41
N ASP A 31 2.75 -10.73 -2.38
CA ASP A 31 2.55 -11.98 -3.12
C ASP A 31 1.12 -12.02 -3.69
N ALA A 32 0.60 -13.23 -3.98
CA ALA A 32 -0.74 -13.44 -4.49
C ALA A 32 -1.86 -13.18 -3.44
N THR A 33 -1.52 -12.72 -2.24
CA THR A 33 -2.50 -12.35 -1.21
C THR A 33 -3.43 -11.25 -1.74
N PRO A 34 -4.76 -11.39 -1.55
CA PRO A 34 -5.70 -10.34 -1.90
C PRO A 34 -5.39 -9.04 -1.17
N PHE A 35 -5.58 -7.92 -1.84
CA PHE A 35 -5.32 -6.59 -1.33
C PHE A 35 -6.62 -5.79 -1.29
N ASP A 36 -6.95 -5.25 -0.12
CA ASP A 36 -8.09 -4.34 0.04
C ASP A 36 -7.60 -2.89 0.16
N LYS A 37 -7.92 -2.09 -0.86
CA LYS A 37 -7.59 -0.65 -0.87
C LYS A 37 -8.43 0.17 0.11
N GLU A 38 -9.54 -0.36 0.61
CA GLU A 38 -10.35 0.28 1.66
C GLU A 38 -9.81 -0.03 3.06
N GLU A 39 -8.88 -0.97 3.20
CA GLU A 39 -8.29 -1.31 4.50
C GLU A 39 -7.00 -0.52 4.75
N GLY A 40 -7.03 0.33 5.77
CA GLY A 40 -5.94 1.24 6.09
C GLY A 40 -4.67 0.52 6.53
N ASN A 41 -4.79 -0.63 7.20
CA ASN A 41 -3.64 -1.42 7.61
C ASN A 41 -2.89 -2.02 6.40
N GLU A 42 -3.63 -2.57 5.43
CA GLU A 42 -3.07 -3.11 4.19
C GLU A 42 -2.44 -2.02 3.34
N MET A 43 -3.11 -0.87 3.19
CA MET A 43 -2.58 0.30 2.49
C MET A 43 -1.25 0.77 3.08
N VAL A 44 -1.18 0.96 4.41
CA VAL A 44 0.05 1.38 5.09
C VAL A 44 1.16 0.34 4.96
N TYR A 45 0.81 -0.94 5.11
CA TYR A 45 1.76 -2.04 4.91
C TYR A 45 2.34 -1.99 3.49
N LEU A 46 1.48 -2.02 2.46
CA LEU A 46 1.90 -2.09 1.07
C LEU A 46 2.75 -0.87 0.69
N ILE A 47 2.34 0.34 1.07
CA ILE A 47 3.12 1.57 0.83
C ILE A 47 4.51 1.45 1.45
N ASN A 48 4.61 1.07 2.72
CA ASN A 48 5.92 0.91 3.38
C ASN A 48 6.78 -0.15 2.68
N ARG A 49 6.19 -1.29 2.26
CA ARG A 49 6.90 -2.34 1.53
C ARG A 49 7.45 -1.83 0.21
N LEU A 50 6.63 -1.15 -0.59
CA LEU A 50 7.04 -0.57 -1.87
C LEU A 50 8.14 0.47 -1.71
N MET A 51 8.02 1.34 -0.70
CA MET A 51 9.05 2.33 -0.40
C MET A 51 10.39 1.69 -0.04
N ILE A 52 10.38 0.61 0.74
CA ILE A 52 11.61 -0.14 1.08
C ILE A 52 12.17 -0.83 -0.17
N LEU A 53 11.32 -1.50 -0.96
CA LEU A 53 11.73 -2.22 -2.17
C LEU A 53 12.37 -1.30 -3.22
N TRP A 54 11.96 -0.04 -3.29
CA TRP A 54 12.45 0.94 -4.25
C TRP A 54 13.41 1.98 -3.65
N ASP A 55 13.86 1.77 -2.40
CA ASP A 55 14.72 2.69 -1.60
C ASP A 55 14.21 4.15 -1.59
N TYR A 56 12.90 4.35 -1.62
CA TYR A 56 12.31 5.67 -1.38
C TYR A 56 12.43 6.03 0.10
N ARG A 57 12.61 7.31 0.40
CA ARG A 57 12.86 7.82 1.77
C ARG A 57 11.93 8.93 2.23
N PHE A 58 11.05 9.41 1.35
CA PHE A 58 10.21 10.58 1.62
C PHE A 58 8.74 10.17 1.81
N ALA A 59 8.12 10.62 2.90
CA ALA A 59 6.70 10.37 3.17
C ALA A 59 5.78 10.89 2.06
N ASN A 60 6.17 11.98 1.37
CA ASN A 60 5.44 12.50 0.21
C ASN A 60 5.32 11.47 -0.93
N THR A 61 6.33 10.60 -1.11
CA THR A 61 6.25 9.50 -2.08
C THR A 61 5.18 8.49 -1.66
N GLY A 62 5.07 8.20 -0.36
CA GLY A 62 4.00 7.35 0.18
C GLY A 62 2.61 7.92 -0.11
N ASN A 63 2.42 9.23 0.06
CA ASN A 63 1.16 9.90 -0.29
C ASN A 63 0.84 9.84 -1.80
N LYS A 64 1.87 9.95 -2.66
CA LYS A 64 1.68 9.79 -4.11
C LYS A 64 1.22 8.37 -4.45
N ILE A 65 1.83 7.36 -3.82
CA ILE A 65 1.46 5.95 -3.99
C ILE A 65 0.04 5.71 -3.48
N GLU A 66 -0.28 6.21 -2.28
CA GLU A 66 -1.62 6.12 -1.70
C GLU A 66 -2.69 6.66 -2.64
N LYS A 67 -2.52 7.90 -3.12
CA LYS A 67 -3.46 8.53 -4.07
C LYS A 67 -3.61 7.73 -5.35
N LEU A 68 -2.50 7.21 -5.87
CA LEU A 68 -2.51 6.40 -7.08
C LEU A 68 -3.32 5.11 -6.88
N ILE A 69 -3.12 4.40 -5.77
CA ILE A 69 -3.84 3.16 -5.47
C ILE A 69 -5.31 3.46 -5.18
N HIS A 70 -5.60 4.40 -4.31
CA HIS A 70 -6.95 4.71 -3.86
C HIS A 70 -7.85 5.13 -5.03
N ASP A 71 -7.39 6.10 -5.83
CA ASP A 71 -8.21 6.74 -6.87
C ASP A 71 -8.16 6.01 -8.21
N GLN A 72 -7.04 5.38 -8.55
CA GLN A 72 -6.79 4.89 -9.92
C GLN A 72 -6.57 3.38 -10.01
N LEU A 73 -6.45 2.64 -8.89
CA LEU A 73 -6.29 1.18 -8.97
C LEU A 73 -7.54 0.55 -9.62
N PRO A 74 -7.39 -0.16 -10.75
CA PRO A 74 -8.48 -0.86 -11.40
C PRO A 74 -9.02 -1.98 -10.50
N ALA A 75 -10.33 -2.21 -10.54
CA ALA A 75 -10.96 -3.27 -9.74
C ALA A 75 -10.55 -4.70 -10.15
N ASP A 76 -9.98 -4.87 -11.35
CA ASP A 76 -9.45 -6.14 -11.85
C ASP A 76 -8.14 -6.54 -11.15
N ILE A 77 -7.44 -5.57 -10.55
CA ILE A 77 -6.17 -5.79 -9.85
C ILE A 77 -6.45 -5.94 -8.36
N SER A 78 -6.39 -7.18 -7.88
CA SER A 78 -6.70 -7.51 -6.49
C SER A 78 -5.56 -8.16 -5.71
N ALA A 79 -4.46 -8.61 -6.34
CA ALA A 79 -3.34 -9.23 -5.63
C ALA A 79 -2.23 -8.21 -5.30
N GLN A 80 -1.59 -8.33 -4.12
CA GLN A 80 -0.55 -7.40 -3.70
C GLN A 80 0.61 -7.28 -4.71
N GLU A 81 1.05 -8.40 -5.30
CA GLU A 81 2.11 -8.41 -6.32
C GLU A 81 1.71 -7.71 -7.63
N ASP A 82 0.44 -7.83 -8.01
CA ASP A 82 -0.09 -7.15 -9.20
C ASP A 82 -0.24 -5.65 -8.94
N VAL A 83 -0.73 -5.27 -7.75
CA VAL A 83 -0.78 -3.87 -7.31
C VAL A 83 0.63 -3.27 -7.33
N GLN A 84 1.63 -3.99 -6.81
CA GLN A 84 3.03 -3.55 -6.87
C GLN A 84 3.48 -3.26 -8.31
N THR A 85 3.20 -4.19 -9.24
CA THR A 85 3.61 -4.07 -10.64
C THR A 85 2.89 -2.90 -11.32
N TRP A 86 1.60 -2.75 -11.04
CA TRP A 86 0.78 -1.67 -11.58
C TRP A 86 1.23 -0.31 -11.04
N VAL A 87 1.47 -0.17 -9.73
CA VAL A 87 1.99 1.06 -9.12
C VAL A 87 3.33 1.41 -9.75
N LYS A 88 4.25 0.46 -9.90
CA LYS A 88 5.56 0.73 -10.51
C LYS A 88 5.45 1.28 -11.94
N THR A 89 4.46 0.83 -12.68
CA THR A 89 4.22 1.24 -14.07
C THR A 89 3.54 2.61 -14.16
N ASN A 90 2.66 2.93 -13.21
CA ASN A 90 1.84 4.15 -13.24
C ASN A 90 2.38 5.28 -12.36
N LEU A 91 3.29 4.99 -11.43
CA LEU A 91 3.89 5.99 -10.55
C LEU A 91 4.87 6.87 -11.33
N LYS A 92 4.39 8.05 -11.72
CA LYS A 92 5.19 9.09 -12.39
C LYS A 92 5.56 10.17 -11.36
N PHE A 93 6.83 10.57 -11.33
CA PHE A 93 7.35 11.54 -10.37
C PHE A 93 7.30 12.97 -10.87
#